data_AF-A0A355F5C5-F1
#
_entry.id   AF-A0A355F5C5-F1
#
_cell.length_a   1.000
_cell.length_b   1.000
_cell.length_c   1.000
_cell.angle_alpha   90.00
_cell.angle_beta   90.00
_cell.angle_gamma   90.00
#
_symmetry.space_group_name_H-M   'P 1'
#
loop_
_entity.id
_entity.type
_entity.pdbx_description
1 polymer ?
#
loop_
_entity_poly.entity_id
_entity_poly.type
_entity_poly.pdbx_seq_one_letter_code
_entity_poly.pdbx_strand_id
1 'polypeptide(L)'
;MPYQKYAVVLSKLDLRVKALSANIGEFPHLAKPLAQLGEMLELLRERMAEQARLTAQRQEVSKQVAELSSQAQKLMTFLDAGVRQHYGNRSEMLLAYGLQPFRSKPRVRMVDADGHPVKRTGDDATPQEPE
;
A
#
# COMPACT_ATOMS: atom_id res chain seq x y z
N MET A 1 -15.62 0.55 -5.02
CA MET A 1 -15.30 -0.86 -5.27
C MET A 1 -16.19 -1.41 -6.38
N PRO A 2 -15.64 -1.96 -7.48
CA PRO A 2 -16.43 -2.45 -8.62
C PRO A 2 -17.33 -3.66 -8.29
N TYR A 3 -17.03 -4.39 -7.21
CA TYR A 3 -17.75 -5.59 -6.79
C TYR A 3 -19.24 -5.36 -6.51
N GLN A 4 -19.57 -4.25 -5.85
CA GLN A 4 -20.96 -3.88 -5.55
C GLN A 4 -21.77 -3.62 -6.82
N LYS A 5 -21.12 -3.12 -7.89
CA LYS A 5 -21.81 -2.85 -9.16
C LYS A 5 -22.23 -4.16 -9.84
N TYR A 6 -21.35 -5.16 -9.87
CA TYR A 6 -21.65 -6.45 -10.51
C TYR A 6 -22.66 -7.26 -9.71
N ALA A 7 -22.59 -7.26 -8.37
CA ALA A 7 -23.57 -7.94 -7.53
C ALA A 7 -25.00 -7.41 -7.75
N VAL A 8 -25.17 -6.08 -7.81
CA VAL A 8 -26.48 -5.45 -8.07
C VAL A 8 -27.00 -5.80 -9.47
N VAL A 9 -26.12 -5.82 -10.47
CA VAL A 9 -26.50 -6.24 -11.84
C VAL A 9 -26.94 -7.70 -11.85
N LEU A 10 -26.21 -8.59 -11.18
CA LEU A 10 -26.51 -10.02 -11.13
C LEU A 10 -27.87 -10.28 -10.47
N SER A 11 -28.15 -9.67 -9.32
CA SER A 11 -29.45 -9.80 -8.65
C SER A 11 -30.62 -9.30 -9.52
N LYS A 12 -30.43 -8.20 -10.24
CA LYS A 12 -31.44 -7.67 -11.17
C LYS A 12 -31.68 -8.61 -12.34
N LEU A 13 -30.63 -9.20 -12.90
CA LEU A 13 -30.74 -10.14 -14.01
C LEU A 13 -31.38 -11.46 -13.56
N ASP A 14 -31.03 -11.97 -12.37
CA ASP A 14 -31.65 -13.16 -11.79
C ASP A 14 -33.15 -13.03 -11.61
N LEU A 15 -33.60 -11.89 -11.07
CA LEU A 15 -35.03 -11.59 -10.92
C LEU A 15 -35.76 -11.62 -12.28
N ARG A 16 -35.14 -11.05 -13.32
CA ARG A 16 -35.71 -11.03 -14.67
C ARG A 16 -35.73 -12.41 -15.33
N VAL A 17 -34.64 -13.17 -15.20
CA VAL A 17 -34.57 -14.55 -15.72
C VAL A 17 -35.62 -15.42 -15.05
N LYS A 18 -35.79 -15.34 -13.73
CA LYS A 18 -36.83 -16.07 -12.99
C LYS A 18 -38.24 -15.70 -13.44
N ALA A 19 -38.51 -14.41 -13.63
CA ALA A 19 -39.81 -13.96 -14.10
C ALA A 19 -40.10 -14.42 -15.54
N LEU A 20 -39.10 -14.38 -16.42
CA LEU A 20 -39.24 -14.83 -17.80
C LEU A 20 -39.32 -16.35 -17.92
N SER A 21 -38.60 -17.11 -17.09
CA SER A 21 -38.68 -18.57 -17.05
C SER A 21 -40.05 -19.06 -16.56
N ALA A 22 -40.65 -18.35 -15.59
CA ALA A 22 -41.99 -18.67 -15.09
C ALA A 22 -43.08 -18.49 -16.16
N ASN A 23 -42.89 -17.54 -17.10
CA ASN A 23 -43.84 -17.22 -18.16
C ASN A 23 -43.38 -17.74 -19.54
N ILE A 24 -42.49 -18.75 -19.58
CA ILE A 24 -41.90 -19.22 -20.84
C ILE A 24 -42.94 -19.77 -21.83
N GLY A 25 -44.08 -20.25 -21.33
CA GLY A 25 -45.20 -20.72 -22.15
C GLY A 25 -45.76 -19.62 -23.07
N GLU A 26 -45.64 -18.34 -22.70
CA GLU A 26 -46.06 -17.20 -23.53
C GLU A 26 -45.02 -16.85 -24.60
N PHE A 27 -43.74 -17.21 -24.38
CA PHE A 27 -42.61 -16.85 -25.24
C PHE A 27 -41.68 -18.04 -25.54
N PRO A 28 -42.16 -19.09 -26.24
CA PRO A 28 -41.37 -20.31 -26.48
C PRO A 28 -40.09 -20.05 -27.28
N HIS A 29 -40.07 -19.04 -28.16
CA HIS A 29 -38.89 -18.64 -28.93
C HIS A 29 -37.75 -18.05 -28.07
N LEU A 30 -38.04 -17.63 -26.83
CA LEU A 30 -37.05 -17.09 -25.89
C LEU A 30 -36.41 -18.16 -25.01
N ALA A 31 -36.85 -19.42 -25.08
CA ALA A 31 -36.36 -20.49 -24.21
C ALA A 31 -34.84 -20.72 -24.36
N LYS A 32 -34.35 -20.74 -25.60
CA LYS A 32 -32.92 -20.92 -25.90
C LYS A 32 -32.06 -19.74 -25.43
N PRO A 33 -32.41 -18.47 -25.76
CA PRO A 33 -31.72 -17.31 -25.19
C PRO A 33 -31.73 -17.25 -23.65
N LEU A 34 -32.83 -17.66 -23.01
CA LEU A 34 -32.92 -17.70 -21.55
C LEU A 34 -32.01 -18.75 -20.91
N ALA A 35 -31.91 -19.93 -21.52
CA ALA A 35 -30.96 -20.95 -21.08
C ALA A 35 -29.51 -20.44 -21.19
N GLN A 36 -29.15 -19.80 -22.31
CA GLN A 36 -27.83 -19.19 -22.50
C GLN A 36 -27.55 -18.10 -21.46
N LEU A 37 -28.52 -17.26 -21.16
CA LEU A 37 -28.38 -16.24 -20.12
C LEU A 37 -28.19 -16.86 -18.73
N GLY A 38 -28.87 -17.97 -18.44
CA GLY A 38 -28.67 -18.75 -17.21
C GLY A 38 -27.23 -19.25 -17.07
N GLU A 39 -26.68 -19.86 -18.13
CA GLU A 39 -25.27 -20.32 -18.15
C GLU A 39 -24.28 -19.17 -17.92
N MET A 40 -24.51 -18.02 -18.56
CA MET A 40 -23.68 -16.82 -18.36
C MET A 40 -23.73 -16.30 -16.93
N LEU A 41 -24.90 -16.35 -16.27
CA LEU A 41 -25.06 -15.93 -14.89
C LEU A 41 -24.34 -16.85 -13.91
N GLU A 42 -24.38 -18.18 -14.13
CA GLU A 42 -23.62 -19.13 -13.32
C GLU A 42 -22.11 -18.90 -13.46
N LEU A 43 -21.60 -18.80 -14.69
CA LEU A 43 -20.20 -18.47 -14.96
C LEU A 43 -19.78 -17.17 -14.28
N LEU A 44 -20.64 -16.14 -14.31
CA LEU A 44 -20.34 -14.86 -13.66
C LEU A 44 -20.22 -15.01 -12.12
N ARG A 45 -21.07 -15.83 -11.48
CA ARG A 45 -20.99 -16.10 -10.04
C ARG A 45 -19.69 -16.82 -9.68
N GLU A 46 -19.32 -17.84 -10.45
CA GLU A 46 -18.08 -18.58 -10.26
C GLU A 46 -16.86 -17.64 -10.33
N ARG A 47 -16.80 -16.79 -11.36
CA ARG A 47 -15.71 -15.82 -11.52
C ARG A 47 -15.68 -14.78 -10.41
N MET A 48 -16.82 -14.33 -9.91
CA MET A 48 -16.86 -13.41 -8.77
C MET A 48 -16.38 -14.08 -7.48
N ALA A 49 -16.71 -15.35 -7.24
CA ALA A 49 -16.20 -16.11 -6.10
C ALA A 49 -14.69 -16.32 -6.19
N GLU A 50 -14.18 -16.66 -7.38
CA GLU A 50 -12.76 -16.78 -7.66
C GLU A 50 -12.02 -15.45 -7.42
N GLN A 51 -12.58 -14.34 -7.90
CA GLN A 51 -12.03 -13.00 -7.68
C GLN A 51 -11.96 -12.64 -6.20
N ALA A 52 -12.99 -12.97 -5.41
CA ALA A 52 -12.99 -12.74 -3.97
C ALA A 52 -11.88 -13.55 -3.27
N ARG A 53 -11.71 -14.82 -3.64
CA ARG A 53 -10.64 -15.68 -3.13
C ARG A 53 -9.26 -15.13 -3.46
N LEU A 54 -9.02 -14.73 -4.71
CA LEU A 54 -7.75 -14.13 -5.13
C LEU A 54 -7.48 -12.81 -4.42
N THR A 55 -8.51 -12.01 -4.16
CA THR A 55 -8.38 -10.76 -3.40
C THR A 55 -7.95 -11.03 -1.96
N ALA A 56 -8.57 -12.02 -1.30
CA ALA A 56 -8.18 -12.44 0.04
C ALA A 56 -6.74 -12.98 0.06
N GLN A 57 -6.37 -13.83 -0.90
CA GLN A 57 -5.01 -14.35 -1.03
C GLN A 57 -3.99 -13.23 -1.26
N ARG A 58 -4.32 -12.24 -2.10
CA ARG A 58 -3.47 -11.07 -2.32
C ARG A 58 -3.24 -10.29 -1.03
N GLN A 59 -4.30 -10.08 -0.24
CA GLN A 59 -4.18 -9.36 1.04
C GLN A 59 -3.27 -10.12 2.00
N GLU A 60 -3.40 -11.43 2.08
CA GLU A 60 -2.55 -12.28 2.93
C GLU A 60 -1.08 -12.21 2.52
N VAL A 61 -0.79 -12.42 1.23
CA VAL A 61 0.58 -12.31 0.69
C VAL A 61 1.14 -10.91 0.91
N SER A 62 0.32 -9.86 0.76
CA SER A 62 0.77 -8.47 0.97
C SER A 62 1.19 -8.23 2.42
N LYS A 63 0.50 -8.82 3.41
CA LYS A 63 0.89 -8.74 4.82
C LYS A 63 2.22 -9.46 5.06
N GLN A 64 2.38 -10.66 4.51
CA GLN A 64 3.60 -11.44 4.63
C GLN A 64 4.81 -10.71 4.02
N VAL A 65 4.63 -10.09 2.85
CA VAL A 65 5.67 -9.27 2.22
C VAL A 65 6.02 -8.08 3.11
N ALA A 66 5.04 -7.35 3.63
CA ALA A 66 5.29 -6.21 4.51
C ALA A 66 6.04 -6.61 5.79
N GLU A 67 5.66 -7.74 6.39
CA GLU A 67 6.32 -8.28 7.57
C GLU A 67 7.77 -8.69 7.26
N LEU A 68 8.00 -9.47 6.21
CA LEU A 68 9.33 -9.91 5.80
C LEU A 68 10.23 -8.72 5.45
N SER A 69 9.72 -7.72 4.73
CA SER A 69 10.49 -6.51 4.43
C SER A 69 10.89 -5.75 5.70
N SER A 70 9.99 -5.65 6.68
CA SER A 70 10.30 -5.03 7.98
C SER A 70 11.38 -5.81 8.74
N GLN A 71 11.28 -7.13 8.78
CA GLN A 71 12.27 -7.99 9.42
C GLN A 71 13.64 -7.90 8.72
N ALA A 72 13.65 -7.95 7.39
CA ALA A 72 14.86 -7.82 6.58
C ALA A 72 15.55 -6.47 6.83
N GLN A 73 14.78 -5.38 6.88
CA GLN A 73 15.34 -4.05 7.14
C GLN A 73 15.97 -3.94 8.54
N LYS A 74 15.33 -4.53 9.57
CA LYS A 74 15.89 -4.58 10.93
C LYS A 74 17.18 -5.37 10.97
N LEU A 75 17.20 -6.54 10.33
CA LEU A 75 18.39 -7.37 10.25
C LEU A 75 19.52 -6.65 9.53
N MET A 76 19.23 -6.00 8.40
CA MET A 76 20.23 -5.24 7.66
C MET A 76 20.78 -4.08 8.49
N THR A 77 19.93 -3.37 9.24
CA THR A 77 20.38 -2.30 10.15
C THR A 77 21.34 -2.83 11.22
N PHE A 78 21.08 -4.02 11.76
CA PHE A 78 21.98 -4.67 12.72
C PHE A 78 23.31 -5.07 12.07
N LEU A 79 23.27 -5.65 10.86
CA LEU A 79 24.47 -5.99 10.11
C LEU A 79 25.30 -4.75 9.79
N ASP A 80 24.67 -3.66 9.35
CA ASP A 80 25.32 -2.38 9.09
C ASP A 80 26.02 -1.82 10.32
N ALA A 81 25.38 -1.94 11.49
CA ALA A 81 25.99 -1.54 12.77
C ALA A 81 27.22 -2.41 13.08
N GLY A 82 27.16 -3.72 12.86
CA GLY A 82 28.30 -4.63 13.02
C GLY A 82 29.47 -4.29 12.10
N VAL A 83 29.20 -4.00 10.82
CA VAL A 83 30.22 -3.58 9.84
C VAL A 83 30.86 -2.25 10.28
N ARG A 84 30.06 -1.27 10.74
CA ARG A 84 30.57 -0.01 11.29
C ARG A 84 31.39 -0.20 12.56
N GLN A 85 31.00 -1.12 13.44
CA GLN A 85 31.75 -1.42 14.66
C GLN A 85 33.11 -2.06 14.34
N HIS A 86 33.16 -2.96 13.35
CA HIS A 86 34.39 -3.65 12.97
C HIS A 86 35.41 -2.71 12.31
N TYR A 87 34.99 -1.92 11.32
CA TYR A 87 35.92 -1.05 10.56
C TYR A 87 36.06 0.36 11.15
N GLY A 88 35.12 0.78 12.00
CA GLY A 88 35.02 2.14 12.52
C GLY A 88 34.21 3.07 11.62
N ASN A 89 33.50 4.01 12.25
CA ASN A 89 32.53 4.90 11.59
C ASN A 89 33.10 5.80 10.48
N ARG A 90 34.42 6.01 10.42
CA ARG A 90 35.09 6.89 9.45
C ARG A 90 35.84 6.14 8.35
N SER A 91 35.81 4.80 8.37
CA SER A 91 36.57 3.99 7.43
C SER A 91 35.99 4.06 6.01
N GLU A 92 36.85 4.28 5.02
CA GLU A 92 36.48 4.24 3.60
C GLU A 92 36.04 2.83 3.16
N MET A 93 36.41 1.79 3.92
CA MET A 93 36.01 0.41 3.66
C MET A 93 34.49 0.20 3.79
N LEU A 94 33.77 1.11 4.45
CA LEU A 94 32.31 1.09 4.53
C LEU A 94 31.65 1.25 3.15
N LEU A 95 32.29 1.93 2.21
CA LEU A 95 31.75 2.15 0.86
C LEU A 95 31.58 0.84 0.08
N ALA A 96 32.45 -0.15 0.31
CA ALA A 96 32.36 -1.47 -0.32
C ALA A 96 31.08 -2.22 0.07
N TYR A 97 30.48 -1.87 1.20
CA TYR A 97 29.22 -2.44 1.70
C TYR A 97 28.02 -1.51 1.47
N GLY A 98 28.17 -0.46 0.65
CA GLY A 98 27.12 0.52 0.41
C GLY A 98 26.84 1.47 1.58
N LEU A 99 27.72 1.50 2.59
CA LEU A 99 27.56 2.34 3.78
C LEU A 99 28.38 3.63 3.64
N GLN A 100 27.74 4.76 3.93
CA GLN A 100 28.40 6.05 3.93
C GLN A 100 29.27 6.22 5.19
N PRO A 101 30.59 6.48 5.06
CA PRO A 101 31.43 6.84 6.19
C PRO A 101 30.98 8.17 6.81
N PHE A 102 31.04 8.26 8.14
CA PHE A 102 30.74 9.49 8.85
C PHE A 102 31.81 10.55 8.55
N ARG A 103 31.42 11.58 7.80
CA ARG A 103 32.23 12.79 7.58
C ARG A 103 31.54 13.96 8.26
N SER A 104 32.13 14.45 9.34
CA SER A 104 31.69 15.73 9.91
C SER A 104 31.95 16.84 8.90
N LYS A 105 30.91 17.58 8.50
CA LYS A 105 31.09 18.84 7.79
C LYS A 105 31.81 19.83 8.73
N PRO A 106 32.82 20.59 8.25
CA PRO A 106 33.41 21.63 9.08
C PRO A 106 32.31 22.61 9.51
N ARG A 107 32.25 22.92 10.81
CA ARG A 107 31.32 23.94 11.33
C ARG A 107 31.78 25.30 10.81
N VAL A 108 31.08 25.82 9.80
CA VAL A 108 31.20 27.23 9.40
C VAL A 108 30.57 28.07 10.51
N ARG A 109 31.40 28.82 11.25
CA ARG A 109 30.89 29.83 12.19
C ARG A 109 30.41 31.02 11.34
N MET A 110 29.15 31.42 11.49
CA MET A 110 28.71 32.72 10.99
C MET A 110 29.29 33.77 11.92
N VAL A 111 30.09 34.65 11.33
CA VAL A 111 30.80 35.72 12.02
C VAL A 111 30.25 37.03 11.47
N ASP A 112 29.91 37.96 12.36
CA ASP A 112 29.50 39.31 11.97
C ASP A 112 30.66 40.09 11.33
N ALA A 113 30.37 41.24 10.73
CA ALA A 113 31.38 42.12 10.12
C ALA A 113 32.54 42.47 11.09
N ASP A 114 32.28 42.45 12.39
CA ASP A 114 33.24 42.77 13.45
C ASP A 114 34.00 41.54 14.01
N GLY A 115 33.82 40.36 13.44
CA GLY A 115 34.59 39.17 13.85
C GLY A 115 33.99 38.36 15.01
N HIS A 116 32.81 38.72 15.52
CA HIS A 116 32.15 38.02 16.62
C HIS A 116 31.17 36.93 16.15
N PRO A 117 31.07 35.80 16.88
CA PRO A 117 30.16 34.72 16.51
C PRO A 117 28.70 35.07 16.80
N VAL A 118 27.84 35.02 15.77
CA VAL A 118 26.40 35.27 15.90
C VAL A 118 25.73 34.15 16.70
N LYS A 119 25.17 34.46 17.87
CA LYS A 119 24.24 33.56 18.56
C LYS A 119 22.89 33.60 17.84
N ARG A 120 22.46 32.47 17.27
CA ARG A 120 21.04 32.29 16.90
C ARG A 120 20.22 32.19 18.19
N THR A 121 19.67 33.31 18.64
CA THR A 121 18.53 33.31 19.57
C THR A 121 17.33 32.73 18.82
N GLY A 122 16.94 31.51 19.19
CA GLY A 122 15.71 30.90 18.70
C GLY A 122 14.49 31.61 19.29
N ASP A 123 13.48 31.74 18.43
CA ASP A 123 12.10 32.15 18.73
C ASP A 123 11.59 31.62 20.08
N ASP A 124 11.23 32.52 20.98
CA ASP A 124 10.20 32.24 22.00
C ASP A 124 9.50 33.56 22.37
N ALA A 125 8.49 33.92 21.58
CA ALA A 125 7.56 35.00 21.90
C ALA A 125 6.14 34.43 21.85
N THR A 126 5.73 33.83 22.97
CA THR A 126 4.31 33.58 23.23
C THR A 126 3.67 34.92 23.64
N PRO A 127 2.65 35.43 22.94
CA PRO A 127 1.95 36.63 23.38
C PRO A 127 1.14 36.31 24.65
N GLN A 128 1.44 36.99 25.76
CA GLN A 128 0.56 37.05 26.93
C GLN A 128 -0.58 38.04 26.63
N GLU A 129 -1.83 37.58 26.67
CA GLU A 129 -3.02 38.43 26.75
C GLU A 129 -3.23 38.88 28.20
N PRO A 130 -3.48 40.18 28.48
CA PRO A 130 -3.97 40.63 29.78
C PRO A 130 -5.50 40.70 29.83
N GLU A 131 -5.99 40.36 31.03
CA GLU A 131 -7.33 40.44 31.66
C GLU A 131 -8.49 41.17 30.96
#